data_AF-A0A015MAG7-F1
#
_entry.id   AF-A0A015MAG7-F1
#
_cell.length_a   1.000
_cell.length_b   1.000
_cell.length_c   1.000
_cell.angle_alpha   90.00
_cell.angle_beta   90.00
_cell.angle_gamma   90.00
#
_symmetry.space_group_name_H-M   'P 1'
#
loop_
_entity.id
_entity.type
_entity.pdbx_description
1 polymer ?
#
loop_
_entity_poly.entity_id
_entity_poly.type
_entity_poly.pdbx_seq_one_letter_code
_entity_poly.pdbx_strand_id
1 'polypeptide(L)'
;MNEHPGVFREDGEIMFCNFCDLSIEWKSKSTVDGHCLSKGHIKKKQVYESNEQTKKQLTISTVNAAFESKKEVIKDLIEAFSHANIPLEKYLKEGGAIPQTPILHQVHLSRVFNKYSSSLQTYFNQKPVAIIIDETTDDCSQSVVNTLFAFRQHTKLVSVDFLELFLSDSAAYMKKCFQEALKPIMPQLIHLPCYAHIINLIGDTWRTLSDFSLLKTFLSKIKETFVYTPARKGHYLSHLRMHGIEKPCKISLPNATRWNSWFKMVFYTKDHIDYWPSFYYEEHERDKNNKSISIINEILQNEQKKE
;
A
#
# COMPACT_ATOMS: atom_id res chain seq x y z
N MET A 1 16.45 41.96 -50.16
CA MET A 1 16.69 42.39 -48.77
C MET A 1 17.03 43.88 -48.62
N ASN A 2 17.48 44.60 -49.67
CA ASN A 2 17.91 46.00 -49.54
C ASN A 2 16.78 47.05 -49.38
N GLU A 3 15.53 46.71 -49.69
CA GLU A 3 14.40 47.65 -49.60
C GLU A 3 13.72 47.68 -48.21
N HIS A 4 13.95 46.67 -47.35
CA HIS A 4 13.40 46.59 -45.99
C HIS A 4 14.49 46.19 -44.98
N PRO A 5 15.46 47.09 -44.69
CA PRO A 5 16.61 46.78 -43.85
C PRO A 5 16.18 46.42 -42.42
N GLY A 6 16.73 45.31 -41.89
CA GLY A 6 16.52 44.84 -40.51
C GLY A 6 15.18 44.14 -40.22
N VAL A 7 14.25 44.11 -41.19
CA VAL A 7 12.91 43.51 -40.99
C VAL A 7 12.94 41.98 -41.08
N PHE A 8 13.85 41.43 -41.88
CA PHE A 8 13.90 40.01 -42.16
C PHE A 8 15.27 39.42 -41.82
N ARG A 9 15.24 38.16 -41.40
CA ARG A 9 16.43 37.31 -41.26
C ARG A 9 16.27 36.07 -42.12
N GLU A 10 17.38 35.57 -42.61
CA GLU A 10 17.45 34.30 -43.35
C GLU A 10 17.98 33.23 -42.39
N ASP A 11 17.25 32.12 -42.30
CA ASP A 11 17.66 30.96 -41.51
C ASP A 11 17.45 29.71 -42.37
N GLY A 12 18.52 29.29 -43.05
CA GLY A 12 18.45 28.32 -44.16
C GLY A 12 17.79 28.93 -45.41
N GLU A 13 17.06 28.12 -46.20
CA GLU A 13 16.34 28.57 -47.42
C GLU A 13 15.02 29.32 -47.12
N ILE A 14 14.71 29.59 -45.85
CA ILE A 14 13.46 30.19 -45.40
C ILE A 14 13.71 31.59 -44.83
N MET A 15 12.93 32.56 -45.31
CA MET A 15 12.99 33.95 -44.85
C MET A 15 11.98 34.18 -43.72
N PHE A 16 12.43 34.69 -42.57
CA PHE A 16 11.59 34.99 -41.41
C PHE A 16 11.50 36.50 -41.14
N CYS A 17 10.34 36.97 -40.68
CA CYS A 17 10.20 38.33 -40.17
C CYS A 17 10.61 38.43 -38.69
N ASN A 18 11.49 39.38 -38.38
CA ASN A 18 12.02 39.60 -37.02
C ASN A 18 10.97 40.06 -36.00
N PHE A 19 9.90 40.73 -36.45
CA PHE A 19 8.88 41.28 -35.56
C PHE A 19 7.66 40.38 -35.42
N CYS A 20 7.40 39.55 -36.44
CA CYS A 20 6.20 38.72 -36.50
C CYS A 20 6.46 37.27 -36.12
N ASP A 21 7.72 36.82 -36.21
CA ASP A 21 8.17 35.43 -36.06
C ASP A 21 7.41 34.46 -36.98
N LEU A 22 7.15 34.92 -38.20
CA LEU A 22 6.47 34.18 -39.26
C LEU A 22 7.44 33.98 -40.43
N SER A 23 7.41 32.80 -41.04
CA SER A 23 8.06 32.54 -42.33
C SER A 23 7.28 33.22 -43.46
N ILE A 24 8.00 33.83 -44.39
CA ILE A 24 7.44 34.56 -45.53
C ILE A 24 8.01 33.97 -46.81
N GLU A 25 7.12 33.64 -47.75
CA GLU A 25 7.55 33.20 -49.08
C GLU A 25 8.09 34.40 -49.86
N TRP A 26 9.40 34.39 -50.12
CA TRP A 26 10.14 35.53 -50.67
C TRP A 26 10.19 35.56 -52.21
N LYS A 27 9.58 34.58 -52.88
CA LYS A 27 9.57 34.44 -54.34
C LYS A 27 8.86 35.58 -55.07
N SER A 28 7.98 36.32 -54.39
CA SER A 28 7.25 37.44 -54.97
C SER A 28 7.39 38.70 -54.10
N LYS A 29 7.74 39.82 -54.73
CA LYS A 29 7.88 41.12 -54.06
C LYS A 29 6.56 41.59 -53.44
N SER A 30 5.43 41.33 -54.10
CA SER A 30 4.10 41.69 -53.59
C SER A 30 3.73 40.96 -52.30
N THR A 31 4.18 39.71 -52.10
CA THR A 31 3.98 38.97 -50.84
C THR A 31 4.75 39.62 -49.69
N VAL A 32 6.00 40.01 -49.93
CA VAL A 32 6.87 40.64 -48.92
C VAL A 32 6.34 42.02 -48.55
N ASP A 33 6.00 42.84 -49.55
CA ASP A 33 5.46 44.18 -49.33
C ASP A 33 4.07 44.12 -48.68
N GLY A 34 3.21 43.18 -49.09
CA GLY A 34 1.91 42.95 -48.48
C GLY A 34 2.01 42.56 -46.99
N HIS A 35 3.02 41.77 -46.61
CA HIS A 35 3.29 41.47 -45.21
C HIS A 35 3.71 42.72 -44.44
N CYS A 36 4.70 43.48 -44.94
CA CYS A 36 5.24 44.68 -44.28
C CYS A 36 4.17 45.77 -44.09
N LEU A 37 3.28 45.93 -45.08
CA LEU A 37 2.19 46.92 -45.05
C LEU A 37 0.95 46.42 -44.30
N SER A 38 0.92 45.16 -43.87
CA SER A 38 -0.23 44.63 -43.14
C SER A 38 -0.39 45.30 -41.76
N LYS A 39 -1.65 45.56 -41.37
CA LYS A 39 -1.96 46.13 -40.04
C LYS A 39 -1.40 45.27 -38.89
N GLY A 40 -1.33 43.95 -39.08
CA GLY A 40 -0.77 43.02 -38.10
C GLY A 40 0.74 43.21 -37.90
N HIS A 41 1.50 43.34 -38.99
CA HIS A 41 2.93 43.61 -38.92
C HIS A 41 3.23 44.97 -38.27
N ILE A 42 2.55 46.03 -38.71
CA ILE A 42 2.77 47.39 -38.18
C ILE A 42 2.55 47.42 -36.66
N LYS A 43 1.47 46.80 -36.17
CA LYS A 43 1.18 46.75 -34.73
C LYS A 43 2.24 45.97 -33.95
N LYS A 44 2.68 44.82 -34.46
CA LYS A 44 3.73 44.00 -33.81
C LYS A 44 5.08 44.72 -33.78
N LYS A 45 5.45 45.39 -34.88
CA LYS A 45 6.68 46.18 -34.97
C LYS A 45 6.69 47.32 -33.95
N GLN A 46 5.60 48.08 -33.83
CA GLN A 46 5.46 49.15 -32.82
C GLN A 46 5.61 48.63 -31.38
N VAL A 47 5.03 47.47 -31.07
CA VAL A 47 5.18 46.83 -29.74
C VAL A 47 6.63 46.42 -29.49
N TYR A 48 7.28 45.82 -30.49
CA TYR A 48 8.68 45.40 -30.37
C TYR A 48 9.62 46.60 -30.14
N GLU A 49 9.46 47.68 -30.91
CA GLU A 49 10.26 48.90 -30.78
C GLU A 49 10.02 49.62 -29.43
N SER A 50 8.78 49.61 -28.92
CA SER A 50 8.45 50.13 -27.59
C SER A 50 9.07 49.29 -26.46
N ASN A 51 9.13 47.96 -26.64
CA ASN A 51 9.72 47.03 -25.67
C ASN A 51 11.26 47.08 -25.68
N GLU A 52 11.89 47.30 -26.83
CA GLU A 52 13.33 47.54 -26.96
C GLU A 52 13.77 48.78 -26.17
N GLN A 53 12.99 49.87 -26.23
CA GLN A 53 13.24 51.09 -25.46
C GLN A 53 13.05 50.89 -23.93
N THR A 54 12.34 49.84 -23.52
CA THR A 54 12.10 49.48 -22.11
C THR A 54 12.89 48.27 -21.63
N LYS A 55 13.90 47.78 -22.39
CA LYS A 55 14.84 46.73 -21.95
C LYS A 55 15.64 47.22 -20.73
N LYS A 56 15.04 47.11 -19.54
CA LYS A 56 15.76 47.09 -18.27
C LYS A 56 16.60 45.82 -18.26
N GLN A 57 17.90 45.95 -18.08
CA GLN A 57 18.77 44.81 -17.79
C GLN A 57 18.19 44.07 -16.57
N LEU A 58 17.82 42.80 -16.77
CA LEU A 58 17.52 41.89 -15.67
C LEU A 58 18.80 41.68 -14.87
N THR A 59 18.84 42.23 -13.65
CA THR A 59 20.00 42.03 -12.78
C THR A 59 20.02 40.60 -12.25
N ILE A 60 21.22 40.05 -12.02
CA ILE A 60 21.42 38.71 -11.43
C ILE A 60 20.66 38.57 -10.11
N SER A 61 20.54 39.66 -9.34
CA SER A 61 19.79 39.68 -8.06
C SER A 61 18.32 39.32 -8.22
N THR A 62 17.63 39.86 -9.23
CA THR A 62 16.23 39.57 -9.54
C THR A 62 16.01 38.13 -10.00
N VAL A 63 16.94 37.59 -10.79
CA VAL A 63 16.88 36.19 -11.24
C VAL A 63 17.09 35.23 -10.07
N ASN A 64 18.05 35.53 -9.18
CA ASN A 64 18.29 34.74 -7.98
C ASN A 64 17.10 34.78 -7.01
N ALA A 65 16.48 35.95 -6.81
CA ALA A 65 15.29 36.09 -5.98
C ALA A 65 14.11 35.26 -6.52
N ALA A 66 13.88 35.28 -7.83
CA ALA A 66 12.85 34.46 -8.47
C ALA A 66 13.16 32.95 -8.36
N PHE A 67 14.43 32.56 -8.47
CA PHE A 67 14.86 31.16 -8.32
C PHE A 67 14.67 30.64 -6.88
N GLU A 68 15.02 31.44 -5.87
CA GLU A 68 14.82 31.07 -4.47
C GLU A 68 13.33 31.03 -4.10
N SER A 69 12.52 31.98 -4.58
CA SER A 69 11.06 31.91 -4.45
C SER A 69 10.50 30.60 -5.02
N LYS A 70 10.96 30.22 -6.22
CA LYS A 70 10.53 28.98 -6.88
C LYS A 70 10.91 27.73 -6.08
N LYS A 71 12.10 27.69 -5.46
CA LYS A 71 12.52 26.58 -4.59
C LYS A 71 11.62 26.43 -3.36
N GLU A 72 11.22 27.53 -2.73
CA GLU A 72 10.34 27.49 -1.56
C GLU A 72 8.94 26.97 -1.95
N VAL A 73 8.37 27.41 -3.07
CA VAL A 73 7.08 26.86 -3.54
C VAL A 73 7.15 25.36 -3.82
N ILE A 74 8.25 24.88 -4.44
CA ILE A 74 8.44 23.44 -4.71
C ILE A 74 8.55 22.65 -3.40
N LYS A 75 9.24 23.20 -2.41
CA LYS A 75 9.40 22.59 -1.09
C LYS A 75 8.06 22.48 -0.35
N ASP A 76 7.27 23.55 -0.33
CA ASP A 76 5.95 23.56 0.30
C ASP A 76 5.00 22.55 -0.38
N LEU A 77 5.07 22.44 -1.71
CA LEU A 77 4.29 21.47 -2.48
C LEU A 77 4.66 20.02 -2.11
N ILE A 78 5.96 19.70 -2.03
CA ILE A 78 6.44 18.37 -1.65
C ILE A 78 6.06 18.06 -0.21
N GLU A 79 6.16 19.02 0.69
CA GLU A 79 5.78 18.87 2.09
C GLU A 79 4.28 18.59 2.22
N ALA A 80 3.42 19.33 1.49
CA ALA A 80 1.99 19.09 1.45
C ALA A 80 1.63 17.70 0.90
N PHE A 81 2.26 17.28 -0.21
CA PHE A 81 2.00 15.98 -0.82
C PHE A 81 2.46 14.83 0.07
N SER A 82 3.61 15.00 0.74
CA SER A 82 4.13 14.02 1.70
C SER A 82 3.19 13.87 2.91
N HIS A 83 2.70 14.98 3.48
CA HIS A 83 1.74 14.96 4.58
C HIS A 83 0.40 14.32 4.18
N ALA A 84 -0.03 14.50 2.93
CA ALA A 84 -1.25 13.91 2.39
C ALA A 84 -1.07 12.47 1.87
N ASN A 85 0.13 11.90 1.96
CA ASN A 85 0.50 10.60 1.41
C ASN A 85 0.16 10.46 -0.09
N ILE A 86 0.38 11.54 -0.86
CA ILE A 86 0.09 11.60 -2.30
C ILE A 86 1.38 11.27 -3.08
N PRO A 87 1.38 10.24 -3.95
CA PRO A 87 2.53 9.92 -4.79
C PRO A 87 2.89 11.08 -5.73
N LEU A 88 4.14 11.53 -5.69
CA LEU A 88 4.66 12.63 -6.52
C LEU A 88 4.52 12.33 -8.02
N GLU A 89 4.62 11.07 -8.41
CA GLU A 89 4.55 10.61 -9.80
C GLU A 89 3.17 10.81 -10.45
N LYS A 90 2.12 10.98 -9.64
CA LYS A 90 0.74 11.01 -10.13
C LYS A 90 0.33 12.36 -10.72
N TYR A 91 1.03 13.45 -10.39
CA TYR A 91 0.63 14.82 -10.75
C TYR A 91 1.73 15.65 -11.45
N LEU A 92 2.92 15.10 -11.66
CA LEU A 92 4.08 15.81 -12.20
C LEU A 92 4.45 15.40 -13.63
N LYS A 93 3.47 14.95 -14.42
CA LYS A 93 3.75 14.38 -15.74
C LYS A 93 4.07 15.43 -16.81
N GLU A 94 3.48 16.64 -16.80
CA GLU A 94 3.73 17.65 -17.85
C GLU A 94 3.50 19.10 -17.39
N GLY A 95 4.33 19.64 -16.49
CA GLY A 95 4.20 21.02 -16.02
C GLY A 95 5.50 21.78 -16.08
N GLY A 96 5.70 22.59 -17.13
CA GLY A 96 6.96 23.28 -17.42
C GLY A 96 7.58 24.10 -16.27
N ALA A 97 6.79 24.56 -15.30
CA ALA A 97 7.27 25.32 -14.15
C ALA A 97 7.85 24.46 -13.00
N ILE A 98 7.58 23.15 -12.93
CA ILE A 98 8.07 22.29 -11.83
C ILE A 98 9.24 21.43 -12.36
N PRO A 99 10.34 21.26 -11.60
CA PRO A 99 11.46 20.43 -12.05
C PRO A 99 10.99 19.02 -12.38
N GLN A 100 11.60 18.41 -13.39
CA GLN A 100 11.31 17.02 -13.76
C GLN A 100 11.57 16.08 -12.58
N THR A 101 10.83 14.97 -12.54
CA THR A 101 10.82 13.92 -11.51
C THR A 101 12.22 13.56 -10.94
N PRO A 102 13.30 13.44 -11.73
CA PRO A 102 14.62 13.11 -11.18
C PRO A 102 15.16 14.14 -10.18
N ILE A 103 14.97 15.44 -10.45
CA ILE A 103 15.45 16.54 -9.57
C ILE A 103 14.61 16.60 -8.30
N LEU A 104 13.31 16.31 -8.41
CA LEU A 104 12.41 16.24 -7.26
C LEU A 104 12.79 15.11 -6.31
N HIS A 105 13.10 13.91 -6.84
CA HIS A 105 13.51 12.78 -6.01
C HIS A 105 14.92 12.95 -5.44
N GLN A 106 15.91 13.37 -6.23
CA GLN A 106 17.30 13.42 -5.77
C GLN A 106 17.61 14.60 -4.85
N VAL A 107 17.05 15.78 -5.13
CA VAL A 107 17.46 17.00 -4.44
C VAL A 107 16.43 17.43 -3.41
N HIS A 108 15.16 17.54 -3.81
CA HIS A 108 14.14 18.11 -2.95
C HIS A 108 13.56 17.10 -1.94
N LEU A 109 13.23 15.89 -2.38
CA LEU A 109 12.75 14.82 -1.51
C LEU A 109 13.81 14.46 -0.48
N SER A 110 15.07 14.27 -0.90
CA SER A 110 16.20 14.01 0.00
C SER A 110 16.33 15.09 1.09
N ARG A 111 16.16 16.37 0.72
CA ARG A 111 16.27 17.48 1.68
C ARG A 111 15.09 17.52 2.67
N VAL A 112 13.87 17.29 2.19
CA VAL A 112 12.67 17.19 3.04
C VAL A 112 12.76 15.97 3.96
N PHE A 113 13.15 14.82 3.41
CA PHE A 113 13.38 13.59 4.14
C PHE A 113 14.44 13.77 5.23
N ASN A 114 15.60 14.32 4.90
CA ASN A 114 16.66 14.54 5.88
C ASN A 114 16.23 15.50 7.00
N LYS A 115 15.53 16.61 6.66
CA LYS A 115 14.97 17.54 7.66
C LYS A 115 13.98 16.84 8.60
N TYR A 116 13.08 16.03 8.04
CA TYR A 116 12.09 15.27 8.80
C TYR A 116 12.76 14.20 9.66
N SER A 117 13.75 13.48 9.11
CA SER A 117 14.56 12.49 9.80
C SER A 117 15.33 13.09 10.98
N SER A 118 16.00 14.24 10.80
CA SER A 118 16.68 14.94 11.90
C SER A 118 15.69 15.42 12.99
N SER A 119 14.49 15.83 12.59
CA SER A 119 13.43 16.20 13.54
C SER A 119 12.98 14.99 14.36
N LEU A 120 12.84 13.82 13.72
CA LEU A 120 12.50 12.56 14.37
C LEU A 120 13.63 12.08 15.28
N GLN A 121 14.90 12.14 14.84
CA GLN A 121 16.06 11.81 15.66
C GLN A 121 16.08 12.66 16.93
N THR A 122 15.84 13.97 16.80
CA THR A 122 15.74 14.88 17.96
C THR A 122 14.54 14.52 18.86
N TYR A 123 13.39 14.20 18.24
CA TYR A 123 12.18 13.83 18.96
C TYR A 123 12.32 12.52 19.76
N PHE A 124 13.03 11.53 19.20
CA PHE A 124 13.25 10.22 19.81
C PHE A 124 14.55 10.11 20.62
N ASN A 125 15.41 11.12 20.59
CA ASN A 125 16.70 11.08 21.27
C ASN A 125 16.54 10.71 22.75
N GLN A 126 17.24 9.66 23.18
CA GLN A 126 17.21 9.12 24.55
C GLN A 126 15.81 8.69 25.04
N LYS A 127 14.87 8.40 24.13
CA LYS A 127 13.54 7.92 24.49
C LYS A 127 13.37 6.46 24.03
N PRO A 128 12.71 5.62 24.85
CA PRO A 128 12.46 4.24 24.49
C PRO A 128 11.51 4.16 23.30
N VAL A 129 11.99 3.64 22.17
CA VAL A 129 11.19 3.36 20.97
C VAL A 129 11.12 1.86 20.76
N ALA A 130 9.91 1.36 20.51
CA ALA A 130 9.67 -0.03 20.17
C ALA A 130 9.49 -0.17 18.66
N ILE A 131 10.06 -1.22 18.08
CA ILE A 131 9.68 -1.70 16.76
C ILE A 131 8.78 -2.91 16.91
N ILE A 132 7.73 -2.95 16.10
CA ILE A 132 6.92 -4.12 15.84
C ILE A 132 7.23 -4.56 14.41
N ILE A 133 7.80 -5.75 14.26
CA ILE A 133 8.00 -6.39 12.96
C ILE A 133 7.02 -7.54 12.83
N ASP A 134 6.26 -7.53 11.75
CA ASP A 134 5.38 -8.62 11.36
C ASP A 134 5.69 -9.06 9.94
N GLU A 135 5.79 -10.37 9.71
CA GLU A 135 5.89 -10.90 8.36
C GLU A 135 4.50 -11.30 7.88
N THR A 136 4.07 -10.68 6.79
CA THR A 136 2.84 -11.03 6.08
C THR A 136 3.17 -11.57 4.71
N THR A 137 2.28 -12.38 4.15
CA THR A 137 2.39 -12.83 2.76
C THR A 137 1.38 -12.05 1.93
N ASP A 138 1.81 -11.43 0.83
CA ASP A 138 0.90 -10.76 -0.09
C ASP A 138 0.10 -11.75 -0.97
N ASP A 139 -0.84 -11.24 -1.75
CA ASP A 139 -1.67 -12.06 -2.65
C ASP A 139 -0.85 -12.78 -3.75
N CYS A 140 0.42 -12.39 -3.94
CA CYS A 140 1.37 -12.98 -4.87
C CYS A 140 2.31 -14.00 -4.21
N SER A 141 2.06 -14.39 -2.95
CA SER A 141 2.92 -15.29 -2.17
C SER A 141 4.32 -14.76 -1.89
N GLN A 142 4.52 -13.43 -1.91
CA GLN A 142 5.77 -12.79 -1.53
C GLN A 142 5.74 -12.43 -0.03
N SER A 143 6.85 -12.69 0.66
CA SER A 143 7.01 -12.25 2.05
C SER A 143 7.20 -10.75 2.12
N VAL A 144 6.34 -10.08 2.87
CA VAL A 144 6.34 -8.64 3.15
C VAL A 144 6.61 -8.45 4.64
N VAL A 145 7.70 -7.75 4.94
CA VAL A 145 8.07 -7.42 6.33
C VAL A 145 7.51 -6.04 6.67
N ASN A 146 6.46 -6.02 7.49
CA ASN A 146 5.87 -4.81 8.02
C ASN A 146 6.67 -4.36 9.24
N THR A 147 7.25 -3.16 9.18
CA THR A 147 8.01 -2.58 10.29
C THR A 147 7.28 -1.36 10.81
N LEU A 148 6.69 -1.45 12.01
CA LEU A 148 5.98 -0.37 12.67
C LEU A 148 6.79 0.13 13.86
N PHE A 149 6.79 1.44 14.09
CA PHE A 149 7.45 2.04 15.25
C PHE A 149 6.39 2.52 16.22
N ALA A 150 6.46 2.04 17.45
CA ALA A 150 5.57 2.39 18.53
C ALA A 150 6.32 3.27 19.54
N PHE A 151 5.76 4.45 19.78
CA PHE A 151 6.23 5.36 20.81
C PHE A 151 5.04 5.91 21.59
N ARG A 152 4.98 5.60 22.89
CA ARG A 152 3.83 5.91 23.76
C ARG A 152 2.52 5.32 23.21
N GLN A 153 1.63 6.17 22.67
CA GLN A 153 0.33 5.80 22.09
C GLN A 153 0.26 6.01 20.56
N HIS A 154 1.37 6.36 19.93
CA HIS A 154 1.42 6.62 18.49
C HIS A 154 2.24 5.54 17.78
N THR A 155 1.64 4.96 16.74
CA THR A 155 2.31 4.03 15.83
C THR A 155 2.57 4.76 14.52
N LYS A 156 3.83 4.87 14.11
CA LYS A 156 4.22 5.50 12.83
C LYS A 156 5.24 4.61 12.11
N LEU A 157 5.27 4.70 10.78
CA LEU A 157 6.33 4.13 9.93
C LEU A 157 7.50 5.12 9.91
N VAL A 158 8.61 4.82 10.59
CA VAL A 158 9.74 5.75 10.71
C VAL A 158 11.08 5.01 10.85
N SER A 159 12.06 5.23 9.97
CA SER A 159 13.43 4.74 10.20
C SER A 159 14.06 5.43 11.42
N VAL A 160 14.53 4.66 12.41
CA VAL A 160 15.27 5.20 13.58
C VAL A 160 16.47 4.33 13.95
N ASP A 161 17.51 4.99 14.46
CA ASP A 161 18.79 4.40 14.85
C ASP A 161 18.84 3.99 16.34
N PHE A 162 17.78 4.28 17.11
CA PHE A 162 17.74 4.09 18.56
C PHE A 162 16.61 3.15 18.95
N LEU A 163 16.93 1.86 18.99
CA LEU A 163 15.98 0.79 19.21
C LEU A 163 16.27 0.06 20.51
N GLU A 164 15.25 -0.02 21.36
CA GLU A 164 15.34 -0.72 22.64
C GLU A 164 14.54 -2.02 22.65
N LEU A 165 13.43 -2.07 21.90
CA LEU A 165 12.53 -3.21 21.89
C LEU A 165 12.23 -3.67 20.46
N PHE A 166 12.42 -4.96 20.23
CA PHE A 166 12.05 -5.68 19.00
C PHE A 166 10.88 -6.60 19.32
N LEU A 167 9.67 -6.25 18.87
CA LEU A 167 8.51 -7.12 18.96
C LEU A 167 8.34 -7.86 17.63
N SER A 168 8.34 -9.18 17.68
CA SER A 168 8.08 -9.98 16.48
C SER A 168 7.41 -11.30 16.84
N ASP A 169 7.00 -12.06 15.83
CA ASP A 169 6.49 -13.41 16.04
C ASP A 169 7.52 -14.30 16.80
N SER A 170 7.04 -15.39 17.41
CA SER A 170 7.89 -16.37 18.10
C SER A 170 8.51 -17.42 17.15
N ALA A 171 8.48 -17.20 15.83
CA ALA A 171 8.98 -18.16 14.86
C ALA A 171 10.51 -18.31 14.95
N ALA A 172 11.00 -19.48 14.54
CA ALA A 172 12.42 -19.83 14.66
C ALA A 172 13.32 -18.85 13.89
N TYR A 173 12.91 -18.44 12.69
CA TYR A 173 13.69 -17.52 11.86
C TYR A 173 13.70 -16.09 12.43
N MET A 174 12.62 -15.61 13.06
CA MET A 174 12.60 -14.31 13.75
C MET A 174 13.51 -14.29 14.98
N LYS A 175 13.48 -15.36 15.77
CA LYS A 175 14.41 -15.54 16.89
C LYS A 175 15.86 -15.58 16.41
N LYS A 176 16.13 -16.30 15.32
CA LYS A 176 17.45 -16.37 14.69
C LYS A 176 17.90 -14.99 14.18
N CYS A 177 17.03 -14.26 13.50
CA CYS A 177 17.29 -12.89 13.04
C CYS A 177 17.66 -11.97 14.20
N PHE A 178 16.90 -12.02 15.30
CA PHE A 178 17.24 -11.25 16.50
C PHE A 178 18.60 -11.66 17.08
N GLN A 179 18.82 -12.96 17.31
CA GLN A 179 20.02 -13.46 17.99
C GLN A 179 21.30 -13.28 17.17
N GLU A 180 21.25 -13.53 15.87
CA GLU A 180 22.43 -13.59 15.01
C GLU A 180 22.69 -12.29 14.24
N ALA A 181 21.64 -11.52 13.89
CA ALA A 181 21.80 -10.30 13.12
C ALA A 181 21.64 -9.03 13.97
N LEU A 182 20.56 -8.92 14.75
CA LEU A 182 20.24 -7.67 15.44
C LEU A 182 21.00 -7.50 16.76
N LYS A 183 21.07 -8.53 17.59
CA LYS A 183 21.68 -8.48 18.93
C LYS A 183 23.19 -8.15 18.91
N PRO A 184 24.00 -8.64 17.95
CA PRO A 184 25.41 -8.24 17.86
C PRO A 184 25.61 -6.77 17.49
N ILE A 185 24.73 -6.21 16.64
CA ILE A 185 24.80 -4.82 16.17
C ILE A 185 24.22 -3.86 17.22
N MET A 186 23.16 -4.29 17.92
CA MET A 186 22.45 -3.52 18.95
C MET A 186 22.33 -4.34 20.26
N PRO A 187 23.40 -4.40 21.08
CA PRO A 187 23.41 -5.18 22.32
C PRO A 187 22.34 -4.77 23.33
N GLN A 188 21.90 -3.51 23.29
CA GLN A 188 20.82 -2.96 24.12
C GLN A 188 19.43 -3.46 23.72
N LEU A 189 19.26 -4.02 22.53
CA LEU A 189 17.96 -4.44 22.00
C LEU A 189 17.42 -5.67 22.74
N ILE A 190 16.15 -5.61 23.14
CA ILE A 190 15.42 -6.70 23.80
C ILE A 190 14.39 -7.27 22.82
N HIS A 191 14.37 -8.59 22.63
CA HIS A 191 13.32 -9.26 21.86
C HIS A 191 12.15 -9.62 22.76
N LEU A 192 10.96 -9.15 22.38
CA LEU A 192 9.71 -9.53 23.00
C LEU A 192 8.88 -10.35 21.99
N PRO A 193 8.80 -11.68 22.14
CA PRO A 193 7.98 -12.49 21.26
C PRO A 193 6.49 -12.14 21.42
N CYS A 194 5.79 -12.11 20.29
CA CYS A 194 4.38 -11.72 20.22
C CYS A 194 3.51 -12.65 21.06
N TYR A 195 2.83 -12.09 22.07
CA TYR A 195 1.93 -12.84 22.94
C TYR A 195 0.78 -13.49 22.18
N ALA A 196 0.28 -12.85 21.10
CA ALA A 196 -0.77 -13.46 20.29
C ALA A 196 -0.29 -14.75 19.60
N HIS A 197 0.96 -14.80 19.13
CA HIS A 197 1.56 -16.02 18.60
C HIS A 197 1.79 -17.05 19.72
N ILE A 198 2.26 -16.64 20.90
CA ILE A 198 2.43 -17.55 22.06
C ILE A 198 1.09 -18.18 22.46
N ILE A 199 0.02 -17.38 22.56
CA ILE A 199 -1.32 -17.87 22.87
C ILE A 199 -1.81 -18.81 21.77
N ASN A 200 -1.55 -18.52 20.50
CA ASN A 200 -1.88 -19.44 19.41
C ASN A 200 -1.12 -20.77 19.53
N LEU A 201 0.17 -20.76 19.87
CA LEU A 201 0.97 -21.97 20.11
C LEU A 201 0.43 -22.79 21.28
N ILE A 202 0.10 -22.14 22.41
CA ILE A 202 -0.58 -22.80 23.54
C ILE A 202 -1.92 -23.37 23.06
N GLY A 203 -2.68 -22.62 22.26
CA GLY A 203 -3.90 -23.07 21.63
C GLY A 203 -3.73 -24.35 20.80
N ASP A 204 -2.66 -24.44 20.01
CA ASP A 204 -2.35 -25.63 19.22
C ASP A 204 -2.00 -26.85 20.09
N THR A 205 -1.47 -26.66 21.31
CA THR A 205 -1.21 -27.80 22.22
C THR A 205 -2.50 -28.56 22.58
N TRP A 206 -3.63 -27.87 22.71
CA TRP A 206 -4.94 -28.50 22.93
C TRP A 206 -5.32 -29.47 21.80
N ARG A 207 -4.84 -29.24 20.57
CA ARG A 207 -5.06 -30.13 19.41
C ARG A 207 -4.13 -31.35 19.39
N THR A 208 -3.11 -31.35 20.24
CA THR A 208 -2.14 -32.45 20.38
C THR A 208 -2.36 -33.32 21.59
N LEU A 209 -3.14 -32.86 22.57
CA LEU A 209 -3.54 -33.65 23.73
C LEU A 209 -4.39 -34.86 23.31
N SER A 210 -4.04 -36.04 23.84
CA SER A 210 -4.70 -37.32 23.54
C SER A 210 -6.18 -37.33 23.90
N ASP A 211 -6.54 -36.63 24.97
CA ASP A 211 -7.90 -36.61 25.53
C ASP A 211 -8.90 -35.95 24.58
N PHE A 212 -8.42 -35.08 23.68
CA PHE A 212 -9.24 -34.43 22.65
C PHE A 212 -9.19 -35.13 21.29
N SER A 213 -8.65 -36.36 21.21
CA SER A 213 -8.52 -37.11 19.95
C SER A 213 -9.86 -37.37 19.25
N LEU A 214 -10.93 -37.66 20.02
CA LEU A 214 -12.29 -37.82 19.49
C LEU A 214 -12.80 -36.50 18.89
N LEU A 215 -12.76 -35.41 19.65
CA LEU A 215 -13.19 -34.09 19.19
C LEU A 215 -12.41 -33.64 17.94
N LYS A 216 -11.09 -33.87 17.92
CA LYS A 216 -10.23 -33.56 16.78
C LYS A 216 -10.66 -34.34 15.54
N THR A 217 -10.86 -35.65 15.67
CA THR A 217 -11.27 -36.52 14.57
C THR A 217 -12.64 -36.09 14.06
N PHE A 218 -13.57 -35.83 14.97
CA PHE A 218 -14.92 -35.37 14.67
C PHE A 218 -14.93 -34.06 13.87
N LEU A 219 -14.27 -33.01 14.38
CA LEU A 219 -14.18 -31.72 13.70
C LEU A 219 -13.43 -31.81 12.37
N SER A 220 -12.39 -32.65 12.27
CA SER A 220 -11.70 -32.89 11.01
C SER A 220 -12.63 -33.51 9.97
N LYS A 221 -13.41 -34.52 10.35
CA LYS A 221 -14.37 -35.17 9.45
C LYS A 221 -15.47 -34.21 9.02
N ILE A 222 -16.01 -33.41 9.93
CA ILE A 222 -16.98 -32.36 9.59
C ILE A 222 -16.39 -31.40 8.56
N LYS A 223 -15.16 -30.91 8.80
CA LYS A 223 -14.48 -30.04 7.85
C LYS A 223 -14.38 -30.68 6.46
N GLU A 224 -13.97 -31.94 6.37
CA GLU A 224 -13.91 -32.68 5.10
C GLU A 224 -15.26 -32.65 4.37
N THR A 225 -16.38 -32.90 5.08
CA THR A 225 -17.71 -32.90 4.45
C THR A 225 -18.09 -31.56 3.84
N PHE A 226 -17.69 -30.43 4.44
CA PHE A 226 -18.00 -29.10 3.91
C PHE A 226 -16.97 -28.59 2.88
N VAL A 227 -15.74 -29.08 2.92
CA VAL A 227 -14.69 -28.71 1.96
C VAL A 227 -14.87 -29.45 0.65
N TYR A 228 -15.04 -30.78 0.68
CA TYR A 228 -15.12 -31.59 -0.53
C TYR A 228 -16.48 -31.49 -1.24
N THR A 229 -17.54 -31.13 -0.51
CA THR A 229 -18.88 -30.96 -1.11
C THR A 229 -19.45 -29.58 -0.76
N PRO A 230 -19.15 -28.53 -1.55
CA PRO A 230 -19.63 -27.18 -1.27
C PRO A 230 -21.16 -27.05 -1.16
N ALA A 231 -21.91 -27.87 -1.90
CA ALA A 231 -23.39 -27.92 -1.84
C ALA A 231 -23.93 -28.18 -0.42
N ARG A 232 -23.20 -28.96 0.39
CA ARG A 232 -23.55 -29.29 1.77
C ARG A 232 -23.66 -28.06 2.67
N LYS A 233 -22.92 -26.98 2.37
CA LYS A 233 -23.06 -25.70 3.06
C LYS A 233 -24.46 -25.11 2.85
N GLY A 234 -25.01 -25.24 1.66
CA GLY A 234 -26.37 -24.80 1.34
C GLY A 234 -27.41 -25.64 2.06
N HIS A 235 -27.28 -26.97 2.00
CA HIS A 235 -28.18 -27.89 2.71
C HIS A 235 -28.22 -27.61 4.20
N TYR A 236 -27.05 -27.43 4.82
CA TYR A 236 -26.94 -27.14 6.25
C TYR A 236 -27.62 -25.82 6.64
N LEU A 237 -27.41 -24.74 5.87
CA LEU A 237 -28.10 -23.47 6.14
C LEU A 237 -29.62 -23.59 6.00
N SER A 238 -30.11 -24.37 5.03
CA SER A 238 -31.55 -24.66 4.90
C SER A 238 -32.06 -25.48 6.09
N HIS A 239 -31.31 -26.49 6.52
CA HIS A 239 -31.65 -27.32 7.69
C HIS A 239 -31.80 -26.48 8.96
N LEU A 240 -30.86 -25.56 9.23
CA LEU A 240 -30.95 -24.66 10.39
C LEU A 240 -32.18 -23.75 10.33
N ARG A 241 -32.56 -23.25 9.14
CA ARG A 241 -33.79 -22.45 8.98
C ARG A 241 -35.05 -23.25 9.28
N MET A 242 -35.10 -24.51 8.84
CA MET A 242 -36.22 -25.41 9.13
C MET A 242 -36.36 -25.68 10.64
N HIS A 243 -35.26 -25.62 11.39
CA HIS A 243 -35.22 -25.79 12.85
C HIS A 243 -35.35 -24.46 13.62
N GLY A 244 -35.83 -23.39 12.98
CA GLY A 244 -36.19 -22.14 13.67
C GLY A 244 -35.10 -21.07 13.74
N ILE A 245 -33.93 -21.29 13.13
CA ILE A 245 -32.89 -20.25 13.05
C ILE A 245 -33.14 -19.34 11.86
N GLU A 246 -33.70 -18.15 12.09
CA GLU A 246 -34.05 -17.19 11.02
C GLU A 246 -32.84 -16.75 10.17
N LYS A 247 -31.69 -16.54 10.83
CA LYS A 247 -30.46 -16.06 10.20
C LYS A 247 -29.28 -16.98 10.53
N PRO A 248 -29.19 -18.17 9.89
CA PRO A 248 -28.12 -19.11 10.16
C PRO A 248 -26.77 -18.55 9.70
N CYS A 249 -25.76 -18.66 10.55
CA CYS A 249 -24.40 -18.31 10.21
C CYS A 249 -23.66 -19.50 9.58
N LYS A 250 -22.69 -19.21 8.70
CA LYS A 250 -21.87 -20.25 8.07
C LYS A 250 -20.94 -20.87 9.11
N ILE A 251 -20.79 -22.19 9.06
CA ILE A 251 -19.81 -22.90 9.88
C ILE A 251 -18.40 -22.33 9.66
N SER A 252 -17.72 -22.02 10.77
CA SER A 252 -16.33 -21.57 10.75
C SER A 252 -15.42 -22.77 10.61
N LEU A 253 -14.88 -23.00 9.40
CA LEU A 253 -13.97 -24.11 9.15
C LEU A 253 -12.52 -23.75 9.53
N PRO A 254 -11.77 -24.64 10.21
CA PRO A 254 -10.42 -24.36 10.65
C PRO A 254 -9.49 -24.16 9.45
N ASN A 255 -8.69 -23.10 9.51
CA ASN A 255 -7.67 -22.76 8.53
C ASN A 255 -6.30 -22.68 9.24
N ALA A 256 -5.32 -23.42 8.73
CA ALA A 256 -3.97 -23.44 9.27
C ALA A 256 -3.29 -22.06 9.30
N THR A 257 -3.62 -21.17 8.37
CA THR A 257 -3.03 -19.82 8.29
C THR A 257 -3.78 -18.77 9.09
N ARG A 258 -4.92 -19.10 9.71
CA ARG A 258 -5.71 -18.16 10.53
C ARG A 258 -5.76 -18.63 11.98
N TRP A 259 -5.08 -17.88 12.85
CA TRP A 259 -5.08 -18.12 14.29
C TRP A 259 -6.49 -18.22 14.86
N ASN A 260 -6.65 -19.09 15.87
CA ASN A 260 -7.92 -19.37 16.55
C ASN A 260 -9.05 -19.96 15.70
N SER A 261 -8.84 -20.26 14.42
CA SER A 261 -9.90 -20.80 13.55
C SER A 261 -10.42 -22.16 14.01
N TRP A 262 -9.57 -22.98 14.65
CA TRP A 262 -10.00 -24.24 15.29
C TRP A 262 -10.92 -23.99 16.48
N PHE A 263 -10.57 -23.08 17.38
CA PHE A 263 -11.43 -22.72 18.52
C PHE A 263 -12.76 -22.11 18.07
N LYS A 264 -12.76 -21.29 17.01
CA LYS A 264 -14.01 -20.79 16.41
C LYS A 264 -14.92 -21.93 15.95
N MET A 265 -14.36 -23.00 15.40
CA MET A 265 -15.13 -24.20 15.06
C MET A 265 -15.65 -24.90 16.32
N VAL A 266 -14.81 -25.07 17.35
CA VAL A 266 -15.21 -25.71 18.61
C VAL A 266 -16.38 -24.97 19.28
N PHE A 267 -16.29 -23.64 19.40
CA PHE A 267 -17.38 -22.84 19.96
C PHE A 267 -18.63 -22.90 19.09
N TYR A 268 -18.46 -22.81 17.77
CA TYR A 268 -19.59 -23.00 16.84
C TYR A 268 -20.26 -24.37 17.04
N THR A 269 -19.48 -25.45 17.17
CA THR A 269 -19.97 -26.79 17.45
C THR A 269 -20.77 -26.82 18.74
N LYS A 270 -20.24 -26.27 19.83
CA LYS A 270 -20.94 -26.21 21.11
C LYS A 270 -22.35 -25.60 20.97
N ASP A 271 -22.48 -24.55 20.17
CA ASP A 271 -23.74 -23.83 20.00
C ASP A 271 -24.72 -24.49 19.01
N HIS A 272 -24.24 -25.43 18.17
CA HIS A 272 -25.04 -26.00 17.06
C HIS A 272 -25.08 -27.54 17.04
N ILE A 273 -24.44 -28.21 18.00
CA ILE A 273 -24.32 -29.67 18.01
C ILE A 273 -25.67 -30.38 18.02
N ASP A 274 -26.70 -29.78 18.62
CA ASP A 274 -28.05 -30.36 18.70
C ASP A 274 -28.72 -30.53 17.33
N TYR A 275 -28.33 -29.74 16.34
CA TYR A 275 -28.86 -29.85 14.96
C TYR A 275 -28.10 -30.87 14.12
N TRP A 276 -26.95 -31.35 14.58
CA TRP A 276 -26.07 -32.19 13.78
C TRP A 276 -26.55 -33.64 13.65
N PRO A 277 -27.16 -34.29 14.68
CA PRO A 277 -27.69 -35.65 14.54
C PRO A 277 -28.72 -35.79 13.41
N SER A 278 -29.71 -34.89 13.33
CA SER A 278 -30.73 -34.91 12.27
C SER A 278 -30.13 -34.57 10.91
N PHE A 279 -29.30 -33.52 10.84
CA PHE A 279 -28.64 -33.11 9.60
C PHE A 279 -27.76 -34.21 9.00
N TYR A 280 -26.89 -34.83 9.80
CA TYR A 280 -25.98 -35.87 9.31
C TYR A 280 -26.67 -37.20 9.05
N TYR A 281 -27.82 -37.47 9.68
CA TYR A 281 -28.68 -38.58 9.29
C TYR A 281 -29.24 -38.38 7.87
N GLU A 282 -29.79 -37.20 7.57
CA GLU A 282 -30.30 -36.87 6.23
C GLU A 282 -29.19 -36.90 5.17
N GLU A 283 -28.02 -36.36 5.46
CA GLU A 283 -26.89 -36.37 4.53
C GLU A 283 -26.30 -37.78 4.34
N HIS A 284 -26.32 -38.63 5.37
CA HIS A 284 -25.93 -40.03 5.26
C HIS A 284 -26.86 -40.81 4.33
N GLU A 285 -28.17 -40.60 4.45
CA GLU A 285 -29.13 -41.26 3.56
C GLU A 285 -28.99 -40.84 2.10
N ARG A 286 -28.56 -39.59 1.85
CA ARG A 286 -28.26 -39.07 0.51
C ARG A 286 -26.94 -39.60 -0.08
N ASP A 287 -25.93 -39.83 0.77
CA ASP A 287 -24.56 -40.16 0.35
C ASP A 287 -23.94 -41.25 1.25
N LYS A 288 -24.50 -42.47 1.17
CA LYS A 288 -24.10 -43.64 2.00
C LYS A 288 -22.66 -44.10 1.78
N ASN A 289 -22.05 -43.72 0.65
CA ASN A 289 -20.68 -44.11 0.30
C ASN A 289 -19.62 -43.18 0.91
N ASN A 290 -20.03 -42.05 1.50
CA ASN A 290 -19.12 -41.07 2.06
C ASN A 290 -18.65 -41.48 3.46
N LYS A 291 -17.43 -42.02 3.52
CA LYS A 291 -16.79 -42.47 4.76
C LYS A 291 -16.81 -41.42 5.86
N SER A 292 -16.61 -40.13 5.52
CA SER A 292 -16.58 -39.07 6.53
C SER A 292 -17.95 -38.80 7.12
N ILE A 293 -19.02 -38.88 6.32
CA ILE A 293 -20.40 -38.78 6.81
C ILE A 293 -20.78 -39.99 7.67
N SER A 294 -20.43 -41.21 7.25
CA SER A 294 -20.70 -42.42 8.03
C SER A 294 -20.04 -42.38 9.41
N ILE A 295 -18.78 -41.96 9.49
CA ILE A 295 -18.07 -41.79 10.78
C ILE A 295 -18.76 -40.74 11.66
N ILE A 296 -19.13 -39.58 11.09
CA ILE A 296 -19.82 -38.52 11.83
C ILE A 296 -21.17 -39.02 12.35
N ASN A 297 -21.96 -39.69 11.51
CA ASN A 297 -23.26 -40.21 11.88
C ASN A 297 -23.11 -41.26 12.99
N GLU A 298 -22.15 -42.19 12.89
CA GLU A 298 -21.87 -43.15 13.97
C GLU A 298 -21.52 -42.46 15.30
N ILE A 299 -20.70 -41.41 15.26
CA ILE A 299 -20.34 -40.64 16.46
C ILE A 299 -21.57 -39.95 17.06
N LEU A 300 -22.40 -39.31 16.24
CA LEU A 300 -23.56 -38.52 16.69
C LEU A 300 -24.73 -39.37 17.19
N GLN A 301 -24.90 -40.58 16.64
CA GLN A 301 -25.98 -41.49 17.03
C GLN A 301 -25.62 -42.38 18.24
N ASN A 302 -24.36 -42.40 18.65
CA ASN A 302 -23.92 -43.15 19.82
C ASN A 302 -24.08 -42.32 21.10
N GLU A 303 -25.09 -42.63 21.92
CA GLU A 303 -25.36 -41.90 23.16
C GLU A 303 -24.23 -41.97 24.20
N GLN A 304 -23.42 -43.04 24.22
CA GLN A 304 -22.29 -43.18 25.15
C GLN A 304 -21.09 -42.28 24.79
N LYS A 305 -21.03 -41.73 23.58
CA LYS A 305 -19.96 -40.81 23.13
C LYS A 305 -20.36 -39.33 23.24
N LYS A 306 -21.56 -39.04 23.78
CA LYS A 306 -22.08 -37.68 23.98
C LYS A 306 -21.71 -37.07 25.34
N GLU A 307 -21.36 -37.91 26.31
CA GLU A 307 -20.81 -37.52 27.63
C GLU A 307 -19.29 -37.28 27.56
#